data_AF-A0ABD7YGD4-F1
#
_entry.id   AF-A0ABD7YGD4-F1
#
_cell.length_a   1.000
_cell.length_b   1.000
_cell.length_c   1.000
_cell.angle_alpha   90.00
_cell.angle_beta   90.00
_cell.angle_gamma   90.00
#
_symmetry.space_group_name_H-M   'P 1'
#
loop_
_entity.id
_entity.type
_entity.pdbx_description
1 polymer ?
#
loop_
_entity_poly.entity_id
_entity_poly.type
_entity_poly.pdbx_seq_one_letter_code
_entity_poly.pdbx_strand_id
1 'polypeptide(L)'
;MSNNDLGALDARPKRGRRRAENGLGTPISTRLTEAERQAFVEKVRASGLSQSEFLRQCVLTNRTQIVARPPVSADYKRIVFVINKTGNNLNQLAHVANHANAAGQLRDDLFVALLDELELITQLLKAHLHRVD
;
A
#
# COMPACT_ATOMS: atom_id res chain seq x y z
N MET A 1 67.34 23.21 10.95
CA MET A 1 66.13 23.31 11.77
C MET A 1 64.97 22.88 10.89
N SER A 2 64.37 21.71 11.16
CA SER A 2 63.39 21.06 10.27
C SER A 2 61.98 21.64 10.49
N ASN A 3 61.17 21.73 9.43
CA ASN A 3 59.82 22.31 9.37
C ASN A 3 58.74 21.56 10.18
N ASN A 4 59.11 20.72 11.15
CA ASN A 4 58.19 19.79 11.80
C ASN A 4 57.57 20.27 13.13
N ASP A 5 57.95 21.46 13.63
CA ASP A 5 57.51 21.94 14.96
C ASP A 5 56.34 22.94 14.92
N LEU A 6 55.79 23.26 13.75
CA LEU A 6 54.69 24.23 13.62
C LEU A 6 53.28 23.62 13.63
N GLY A 7 53.16 22.28 13.66
CA GLY A 7 51.87 21.58 13.57
C GLY A 7 51.13 21.35 14.90
N ALA A 8 51.76 21.62 16.05
CA ALA A 8 51.25 21.17 17.35
C ALA A 8 50.38 22.20 18.11
N LEU A 9 50.23 23.44 17.62
CA LEU A 9 49.58 24.52 18.39
C LEU A 9 48.15 24.86 17.96
N ASP A 10 47.59 24.26 16.91
CA ASP A 10 46.30 24.70 16.34
C ASP A 10 45.14 23.68 16.42
N ALA A 11 45.29 22.63 17.24
CA ALA A 11 44.21 21.70 17.54
C ALA A 11 43.23 22.28 18.59
N ARG A 12 42.43 23.29 18.20
CA ARG A 12 41.29 23.72 19.04
C ARG A 12 40.29 22.56 19.15
N PRO A 13 39.89 22.14 20.36
CA PRO A 13 38.88 21.10 20.48
C PRO A 13 37.58 21.62 19.86
N LYS A 14 37.02 20.87 18.91
CA LYS A 14 35.66 21.13 18.38
C LYS A 14 34.69 21.06 19.55
N ARG A 15 34.37 22.20 20.14
CA ARG A 15 33.30 22.35 21.14
C ARG A 15 31.98 21.98 20.46
N GLY A 16 31.59 20.71 20.57
CA GLY A 16 30.24 20.28 20.26
C GLY A 16 29.29 21.13 21.09
N ARG A 17 28.39 21.87 20.43
CA ARG A 17 27.36 22.67 21.09
C ARG A 17 26.53 21.73 21.97
N ARG A 18 26.46 21.97 23.28
CA ARG A 18 25.55 21.23 24.18
C ARG A 18 24.14 21.33 23.59
N ARG A 19 23.51 20.18 23.33
CA ARG A 19 22.11 20.14 22.88
C ARG A 19 21.25 20.71 24.00
N ALA A 20 20.38 21.66 23.67
CA ALA A 20 19.40 22.16 24.62
C ALA A 20 18.51 20.99 25.07
N GLU A 21 18.14 20.95 26.36
CA GLU A 21 17.33 19.86 26.94
C GLU A 21 15.99 19.68 26.20
N ASN A 22 15.45 20.76 25.62
CA ASN A 22 14.24 20.76 24.78
C ASN A 22 14.54 21.01 23.28
N GLY A 23 15.74 20.67 22.82
CA GLY A 23 16.11 20.81 21.41
C GLY A 23 15.32 19.85 20.50
N LEU A 24 15.00 20.29 19.28
CA LEU A 24 14.36 19.45 18.27
C LEU A 24 15.19 18.18 18.02
N GLY A 25 14.52 17.03 18.03
CA GLY A 25 15.13 15.70 17.92
C GLY A 25 15.45 15.27 16.49
N THR A 26 15.20 13.99 16.19
CA THR A 26 15.50 13.36 14.89
C THR A 26 14.65 13.94 13.75
N PRO A 27 15.22 14.19 12.56
CA PRO A 27 14.46 14.68 11.41
C PRO A 27 13.49 13.62 10.87
N ILE A 28 12.33 14.08 10.39
CA ILE A 28 11.39 13.30 9.58
C ILE A 28 11.53 13.81 8.14
N SER A 29 11.88 12.92 7.21
CA SER A 29 12.05 13.26 5.79
C SER A 29 11.26 12.29 4.90
N THR A 30 10.81 12.81 3.77
CA THR A 30 10.19 12.01 2.70
C THR A 30 10.79 12.43 1.37
N ARG A 31 10.82 11.50 0.41
CA ARG A 31 11.23 11.81 -0.96
C ARG A 31 10.03 12.40 -1.69
N LEU A 32 10.28 13.47 -2.45
CA LEU A 32 9.31 14.11 -3.31
C LEU A 32 9.84 14.07 -4.74
N THR A 33 8.94 13.92 -5.69
CA THR A 33 9.21 14.28 -7.09
C THR A 33 9.46 15.78 -7.20
N GLU A 34 10.00 16.22 -8.34
CA GLU A 34 10.29 17.63 -8.56
C GLU A 34 9.02 18.50 -8.51
N ALA A 35 7.93 18.01 -9.11
CA ALA A 35 6.63 18.70 -9.08
C ALA A 35 6.07 18.83 -7.66
N GLU A 36 6.12 17.76 -6.87
CA GLU A 36 5.68 17.78 -5.45
C GLU A 36 6.55 18.73 -4.61
N ARG A 37 7.86 18.76 -4.88
CA ARG A 37 8.79 19.66 -4.22
C ARG A 37 8.47 21.12 -4.50
N GLN A 38 8.18 21.47 -5.74
CA GLN A 38 7.79 22.83 -6.14
C GLN A 38 6.51 23.26 -5.43
N ALA A 39 5.46 22.43 -5.48
CA ALA A 39 4.21 22.69 -4.78
C ALA A 39 4.39 22.84 -3.25
N PHE A 40 5.28 22.04 -2.65
CA PHE A 40 5.63 22.18 -1.23
C PHE A 40 6.32 23.52 -0.93
N VAL A 41 7.32 23.90 -1.74
CA VAL A 41 8.06 25.16 -1.56
C VAL A 41 7.15 26.37 -1.69
N GLU A 42 6.21 26.37 -2.63
CA GLU A 42 5.23 27.44 -2.80
C GLU A 42 4.33 27.60 -1.58
N LYS A 43 3.82 26.50 -1.02
CA LYS A 43 3.01 26.51 0.21
C LYS A 43 3.80 27.04 1.40
N VAL A 44 5.05 26.61 1.55
CA VAL A 44 5.93 27.10 2.62
C VAL A 44 6.17 28.61 2.45
N ARG A 45 6.49 29.06 1.23
CA ARG A 45 6.69 30.49 0.93
C ARG A 45 5.43 31.31 1.26
N ALA A 46 4.26 30.84 0.84
CA ALA A 46 2.98 31.50 1.11
C ALA A 46 2.66 31.56 2.61
N SER A 47 3.13 30.60 3.41
CA SER A 47 2.91 30.57 4.86
C SER A 47 3.79 31.55 5.65
N GLY A 48 4.92 31.99 5.09
CA GLY A 48 5.94 32.78 5.80
C GLY A 48 6.75 31.99 6.85
N LEU A 49 6.54 30.68 6.96
CA LEU A 49 7.21 29.81 7.94
C LEU A 49 8.46 29.16 7.36
N SER A 50 9.33 28.65 8.24
CA SER A 50 10.36 27.71 7.82
C SER A 50 9.74 26.36 7.40
N GLN A 51 10.40 25.61 6.51
CA GLN A 51 9.90 24.31 6.05
C GLN A 51 9.58 23.35 7.21
N SER A 52 10.46 23.28 8.22
CA SER A 52 10.29 22.41 9.38
C SER A 52 9.13 22.85 10.27
N GLU A 53 8.90 24.15 10.39
CA GLU A 53 7.79 24.71 11.18
C GLU A 53 6.46 24.51 10.47
N PHE A 54 6.41 24.80 9.16
CA PHE A 54 5.26 24.52 8.31
C PHE A 54 4.84 23.05 8.41
N LEU A 55 5.79 22.12 8.24
CA LEU A 55 5.50 20.69 8.27
C LEU A 55 5.04 20.23 9.66
N ARG A 56 5.68 20.71 10.74
CA ARG A 56 5.20 20.43 12.11
C ARG A 56 3.80 20.96 12.34
N GLN A 57 3.49 22.18 11.90
CA GLN A 57 2.16 22.75 12.07
C GLN A 57 1.12 21.96 11.28
N CYS A 58 1.37 21.66 10.01
CA CYS A 58 0.47 20.85 9.19
C CYS A 58 0.16 19.48 9.82
N VAL A 59 1.21 18.76 10.26
CA VAL A 59 1.08 17.41 10.80
C VAL A 59 0.49 17.39 12.21
N LEU A 60 0.94 18.27 13.12
CA LEU A 60 0.56 18.21 14.53
C LEU A 60 -0.75 18.95 14.84
N THR A 61 -1.12 19.95 14.03
CA THR A 61 -2.39 20.69 14.23
C THR A 61 -3.52 20.13 13.37
N ASN A 62 -3.33 18.98 12.73
CA ASN A 62 -4.32 18.30 11.88
C ASN A 62 -4.97 19.21 10.82
N ARG A 63 -4.24 20.21 10.32
CA ARG A 63 -4.71 21.09 9.23
C ARG A 63 -4.70 20.40 7.87
N THR A 64 -4.13 19.20 7.77
CA THR A 64 -4.18 18.37 6.57
C THR A 64 -5.37 17.43 6.63
N GLN A 65 -6.18 17.44 5.56
CA GLN A 65 -7.24 16.47 5.37
C GLN A 65 -6.59 15.11 5.06
N ILE A 66 -6.42 14.27 6.08
CA ILE A 66 -5.98 12.89 5.90
C ILE A 66 -7.21 12.11 5.44
N VAL A 67 -7.37 11.93 4.12
CA VAL A 67 -8.33 10.96 3.61
C VAL A 67 -7.75 9.58 3.92
N ALA A 68 -8.08 9.04 5.09
CA ALA A 68 -7.77 7.66 5.41
C ALA A 68 -8.37 6.80 4.30
N ARG A 69 -7.57 5.93 3.66
CA ARG A 69 -8.14 4.89 2.82
C ARG A 69 -9.07 4.08 3.72
N PRO A 70 -10.37 3.98 3.39
CA PRO A 70 -11.27 3.17 4.19
C PRO A 70 -10.65 1.77 4.29
N PRO A 71 -10.57 1.18 5.49
CA PRO A 71 -10.09 -0.17 5.63
C PRO A 71 -10.94 -1.06 4.73
N VAL A 72 -10.29 -1.86 3.89
CA VAL A 72 -10.98 -2.83 3.04
C VAL A 72 -11.87 -3.67 3.96
N SER A 73 -13.19 -3.58 3.78
CA SER A 73 -14.15 -4.22 4.67
C SER A 73 -13.88 -5.72 4.73
N ALA A 74 -14.17 -6.34 5.88
CA ALA A 74 -14.08 -7.79 6.01
C ALA A 74 -14.93 -8.49 4.94
N ASP A 75 -16.06 -7.87 4.57
CA ASP A 75 -16.98 -8.35 3.55
C ASP A 75 -16.38 -8.30 2.16
N TYR A 76 -15.68 -7.23 1.79
CA TYR A 76 -14.97 -7.15 0.51
C TYR A 76 -13.92 -8.26 0.40
N LYS A 77 -13.14 -8.50 1.46
CA LYS A 77 -12.15 -9.59 1.47
C LYS A 77 -12.81 -10.96 1.33
N ARG A 78 -13.95 -11.16 2.01
CA ARG A 78 -14.72 -12.41 1.95
C ARG A 78 -15.31 -12.63 0.57
N ILE A 79 -15.85 -11.60 -0.07
CA ILE A 79 -16.37 -11.65 -1.45
C ILE A 79 -15.25 -12.00 -2.43
N VAL A 80 -14.10 -11.30 -2.37
CA VAL A 80 -12.95 -11.59 -3.24
C VAL A 80 -12.46 -13.03 -3.05
N PHE A 81 -12.40 -13.51 -1.81
CA PHE A 81 -12.02 -14.88 -1.51
C PHE A 81 -12.99 -15.90 -2.14
N VAL A 82 -14.30 -15.70 -1.97
CA VAL A 82 -15.33 -16.58 -2.53
C VAL A 82 -15.26 -16.59 -4.06
N ILE A 83 -15.15 -15.42 -4.70
CA ILE A 83 -15.03 -15.30 -6.16
C ILE A 83 -13.79 -16.03 -6.68
N ASN A 84 -12.63 -15.83 -6.05
CA ASN A 84 -11.39 -16.50 -6.45
C ASN A 84 -11.48 -18.02 -6.32
N LYS A 85 -12.15 -18.53 -5.26
CA LYS A 85 -12.34 -19.98 -5.10
C LYS A 85 -13.29 -20.54 -6.14
N THR A 86 -14.38 -19.85 -6.44
CA THR A 86 -15.29 -20.24 -7.52
C THR A 86 -14.59 -20.26 -8.87
N GLY A 87 -13.86 -19.20 -9.23
CA GLY A 87 -13.16 -19.13 -10.53
C GLY A 87 -12.14 -20.27 -10.71
N ASN A 88 -11.44 -20.66 -9.66
CA ASN A 88 -10.53 -21.80 -9.69
C ASN A 88 -11.27 -23.14 -9.92
N ASN A 89 -12.40 -23.35 -9.24
CA ASN A 89 -13.21 -24.55 -9.43
C ASN A 89 -13.77 -24.61 -10.86
N LEU A 90 -14.24 -23.47 -11.41
CA LEU A 90 -14.70 -23.37 -12.79
C LEU A 90 -13.60 -23.73 -13.80
N ASN A 91 -12.38 -23.22 -13.60
CA ASN A 91 -11.24 -23.57 -14.44
C ASN A 91 -10.91 -25.06 -14.38
N GLN A 92 -10.98 -25.68 -13.20
CA GLN A 92 -10.74 -27.12 -13.07
C GLN A 92 -11.79 -27.94 -13.83
N LEU A 93 -13.07 -27.58 -13.71
CA LEU A 93 -14.15 -28.22 -14.46
C LEU A 93 -13.97 -28.03 -15.97
N ALA A 94 -13.59 -26.84 -16.42
CA ALA A 94 -13.31 -26.57 -17.82
C ALA A 94 -12.15 -27.44 -18.35
N HIS A 95 -11.08 -27.61 -17.57
CA HIS A 95 -9.97 -28.49 -17.94
C HIS A 95 -10.39 -29.95 -18.04
N VAL A 96 -11.20 -30.44 -17.10
CA VAL A 96 -11.72 -31.82 -17.11
C VAL A 96 -12.63 -32.06 -18.32
N ALA A 97 -13.56 -31.14 -18.59
CA ALA A 97 -14.46 -31.22 -19.73
C ALA A 97 -13.70 -31.17 -21.06
N ASN A 98 -12.73 -30.26 -21.20
CA ASN A 98 -11.89 -30.16 -22.40
C ASN A 98 -11.06 -31.42 -22.63
N HIS A 99 -10.49 -32.00 -21.57
CA HIS A 99 -9.73 -33.24 -21.65
C HIS A 99 -10.61 -34.42 -22.08
N ALA A 100 -11.80 -34.55 -21.50
CA ALA A 100 -12.75 -35.61 -21.85
C ALA A 100 -13.29 -35.47 -23.29
N ASN A 101 -13.51 -34.23 -23.76
CA ASN A 101 -13.89 -33.94 -25.14
C ASN A 101 -12.76 -34.31 -26.13
N ALA A 102 -11.52 -33.91 -25.83
CA ALA A 102 -10.36 -34.24 -26.66
C ALA A 102 -10.09 -35.75 -26.75
N ALA A 103 -10.46 -36.51 -25.71
CA ALA A 103 -10.37 -37.98 -25.68
C ALA A 103 -11.55 -38.68 -26.39
N GLY A 104 -12.54 -37.94 -26.91
CA GLY A 104 -13.75 -38.51 -27.53
C GLY A 104 -14.67 -39.25 -26.54
N GLN A 105 -14.52 -38.99 -25.24
CA GLN A 105 -15.24 -39.68 -24.16
C GLN A 105 -16.36 -38.83 -23.54
N LEU A 106 -16.66 -37.67 -24.12
CA LEU A 106 -17.78 -36.85 -23.67
C LEU A 106 -19.08 -37.54 -24.06
N ARG A 107 -19.72 -38.19 -23.09
CA ARG A 107 -21.09 -38.67 -23.24
C ARG A 107 -22.03 -37.54 -22.83
N ASP A 108 -23.11 -37.36 -23.57
CA ASP A 108 -24.06 -36.24 -23.39
C ASP A 108 -24.64 -36.19 -21.96
N ASP A 109 -24.80 -37.36 -21.32
CA ASP A 109 -25.26 -37.49 -19.93
C ASP A 109 -24.31 -36.85 -18.91
N LEU A 110 -23.00 -37.01 -19.09
CA LEU A 110 -21.97 -36.44 -18.23
C LEU A 110 -21.88 -34.92 -18.41
N PHE A 111 -22.10 -34.43 -19.63
CA PHE A 111 -22.09 -33.00 -19.93
C PHE A 111 -23.29 -32.28 -19.30
N VAL A 112 -24.49 -32.87 -19.39
CA VAL A 112 -25.70 -32.32 -18.73
C VAL A 112 -25.54 -32.30 -17.21
N ALA A 113 -25.02 -33.37 -16.60
CA ALA A 113 -24.79 -33.42 -15.16
C ALA A 113 -23.78 -32.36 -14.68
N LEU A 114 -22.73 -32.08 -15.46
CA LEU A 114 -21.78 -31.00 -15.16
C LEU A 114 -22.43 -29.62 -15.24
N LEU A 115 -23.35 -29.42 -16.19
CA LEU A 115 -24.08 -28.17 -16.35
C LEU A 115 -25.04 -27.90 -15.19
N ASP A 116 -25.75 -28.92 -14.72
CA ASP A 116 -26.69 -28.82 -13.59
C ASP A 116 -25.96 -28.46 -12.28
N GLU A 117 -24.80 -29.08 -12.02
CA GLU A 117 -23.97 -28.79 -10.85
C GLU A 117 -23.44 -27.34 -10.89
N LEU A 118 -23.07 -26.86 -12.08
CA LEU A 118 -22.63 -25.48 -12.30
C LEU A 118 -23.74 -24.45 -12.03
N GLU A 119 -24.97 -24.77 -12.45
CA GLU A 119 -26.13 -23.92 -12.22
C GLU A 119 -26.48 -23.86 -10.72
N LEU A 120 -26.41 -24.97 -10.01
CA LEU A 120 -26.62 -25.04 -8.56
C LEU A 120 -25.58 -24.19 -7.79
N ILE A 121 -24.29 -24.33 -8.12
CA ILE A 121 -23.21 -23.54 -7.53
C ILE A 121 -23.45 -22.03 -7.77
N THR A 122 -23.89 -21.67 -8.98
CA THR A 122 -24.20 -20.29 -9.34
C THR A 122 -25.36 -19.72 -8.52
N GLN A 123 -26.42 -20.51 -8.30
CA GLN A 123 -27.57 -20.10 -7.50
C GLN A 123 -27.21 -19.92 -6.02
N LEU A 124 -26.42 -20.84 -5.45
CA LEU A 124 -25.94 -20.75 -4.07
C LEU A 124 -25.03 -19.52 -3.86
N LEU A 125 -24.15 -19.22 -4.81
CA LEU A 125 -23.30 -18.04 -4.76
C LEU A 125 -24.10 -16.73 -4.83
N LYS A 126 -25.11 -16.66 -5.71
CA LYS A 126 -26.02 -15.51 -5.78
C LYS A 126 -26.76 -15.32 -4.45
N ALA A 127 -27.31 -16.40 -3.88
CA ALA A 127 -28.01 -16.35 -2.59
C ALA A 127 -27.09 -15.90 -1.43
N HIS A 128 -25.83 -16.31 -1.44
CA HIS A 128 -24.85 -15.87 -0.45
C HIS A 128 -24.40 -14.42 -0.65
N LEU A 129 -24.23 -13.95 -1.90
CA LEU A 129 -23.92 -12.55 -2.17
C LEU A 129 -25.06 -11.60 -1.75
N HIS A 130 -26.32 -12.01 -1.92
CA HIS A 130 -27.48 -11.24 -1.49
C HIS A 130 -27.61 -11.09 0.04
N ARG A 131 -26.85 -11.88 0.82
CA ARG A 131 -26.84 -11.83 2.29
C ARG A 131 -25.64 -11.08 2.85
N VAL A 132 -24.83 -10.45 1.99
CA VAL A 132 -23.72 -9.60 2.42
C VAL A 132 -24.21 -8.15 2.30
N ASP A 133 -24.42 -7.51 3.45
CA ASP A 133 -24.78 -6.09 3.58
C ASP A 133 -23.57 -5.17 3.31
#